data_AF-A0A7X5HZ91-F1
#
_entry.id   AF-A0A7X5HZ91-F1
#
_cell.length_a   1.000
_cell.length_b   1.000
_cell.length_c   1.000
_cell.angle_alpha   90.00
_cell.angle_beta   90.00
_cell.angle_gamma   90.00
#
_symmetry.space_group_name_H-M   'P 1'
#
loop_
_entity.id
_entity.type
_entity.pdbx_description
1 polymer ?
#
loop_
_entity_poly.entity_id
_entity_poly.type
_entity_poly.pdbx_seq_one_letter_code
_entity_poly.pdbx_strand_id
1 'polypeptide(L)'
;MKKFIAIILSIITMTSATVFAAEIPIETYPENATAESAAIVENLIGNILDEVQNGLGYQMASARANTIIRKAVIDKQTNGYGYGILSPIAQNVIRYYRDIYLRPDYYAEAENTVRALIADLIIEVENGSDYETVKEKAYTRIYQSANPSYNPEVDRTGDFCYWDIPPVDSVMLMQARKLLKNAIIK
;
A
#
# COMPACT_ATOMS: atom_id res chain seq x y z
N MET A 1 -10.44 -44.74 -48.66
CA MET A 1 -9.80 -44.22 -47.42
C MET A 1 -9.52 -42.74 -47.61
N LYS A 2 -10.00 -41.91 -46.66
CA LYS A 2 -9.63 -40.54 -46.24
C LYS A 2 -8.69 -39.74 -47.19
N LYS A 3 -8.89 -38.44 -47.45
CA LYS A 3 -8.76 -37.36 -46.45
C LYS A 3 -9.36 -36.05 -47.01
N PHE A 4 -10.37 -35.51 -46.34
CA PHE A 4 -10.71 -34.09 -46.40
C PHE A 4 -9.68 -33.33 -45.55
N ILE A 5 -8.95 -32.37 -46.13
CA ILE A 5 -8.06 -31.47 -45.40
C ILE A 5 -8.89 -30.27 -44.98
N ALA A 6 -9.29 -30.23 -43.70
CA ALA A 6 -9.88 -29.06 -43.09
C ALA A 6 -8.74 -28.09 -42.68
N ILE A 7 -8.74 -26.88 -43.24
CA ILE A 7 -7.86 -25.79 -42.82
C ILE A 7 -8.61 -25.02 -41.74
N ILE A 8 -8.17 -25.17 -40.49
CA ILE A 8 -8.67 -24.40 -39.34
C ILE A 8 -7.88 -23.09 -39.30
N LEU A 9 -8.56 -21.96 -39.56
CA LEU A 9 -8.03 -20.63 -39.32
C LEU A 9 -8.09 -20.35 -37.81
N SER A 10 -6.97 -20.46 -37.11
CA SER A 10 -6.84 -20.02 -35.72
C SER A 10 -6.71 -18.50 -35.67
N ILE A 11 -7.77 -17.82 -35.26
CA ILE A 11 -7.73 -16.40 -34.86
C ILE A 11 -6.94 -16.35 -33.55
N ILE A 12 -5.69 -15.87 -33.62
CA ILE A 12 -4.92 -15.49 -32.44
C ILE A 12 -5.55 -14.20 -31.93
N THR A 13 -6.44 -14.29 -30.96
CA THR A 13 -6.82 -13.13 -30.14
C THR A 13 -5.57 -12.73 -29.37
N MET A 14 -4.89 -11.68 -29.83
CA MET A 14 -3.92 -10.98 -29.00
C MET A 14 -4.69 -10.37 -27.83
N THR A 15 -4.81 -11.11 -26.73
CA THR A 15 -5.02 -10.48 -25.44
C THR A 15 -3.75 -9.67 -25.19
N SER A 16 -3.82 -8.36 -25.44
CA SER A 16 -2.88 -7.43 -24.86
C SER A 16 -2.95 -7.65 -23.36
N ALA A 17 -2.03 -8.46 -22.83
CA ALA A 17 -1.74 -8.40 -21.42
C ALA A 17 -1.29 -6.97 -21.18
N THR A 18 -2.18 -6.14 -20.68
CA THR A 18 -1.79 -4.93 -19.97
C THR A 18 -0.86 -5.46 -18.90
N VAL A 19 0.44 -5.25 -19.10
CA VAL A 19 1.41 -5.33 -18.01
C VAL A 19 0.91 -4.27 -17.04
N PHE A 20 0.13 -4.67 -16.05
CA PHE A 20 -0.24 -3.79 -14.97
C PHE A 20 1.08 -3.22 -14.43
N ALA A 21 1.10 -1.91 -14.22
CA ALA A 21 2.14 -1.31 -13.39
C ALA A 21 2.17 -2.08 -12.06
N ALA A 22 3.28 -1.98 -11.31
CA ALA A 22 3.31 -2.59 -9.99
C ALA A 22 2.08 -2.13 -9.20
N GLU A 23 1.26 -3.08 -8.74
CA GLU A 23 0.04 -2.80 -7.99
C GLU A 23 0.36 -1.82 -6.86
N ILE A 24 -0.53 -0.85 -6.61
CA ILE A 24 -0.33 0.11 -5.53
C ILE A 24 0.03 -0.67 -4.24
N PRO A 25 1.15 -0.34 -3.56
CA PRO A 25 1.62 -1.15 -2.44
C PRO A 25 0.57 -1.17 -1.32
N ILE A 26 0.14 -2.36 -0.92
CA ILE A 26 -1.00 -2.59 -0.02
C ILE A 26 -0.79 -1.97 1.38
N GLU A 27 0.46 -1.77 1.79
CA GLU A 27 0.84 -1.07 3.01
C GLU A 27 0.49 0.43 2.99
N THR A 28 0.27 1.00 1.80
CA THR A 28 -0.09 2.42 1.62
C THR A 28 -1.60 2.68 1.68
N TYR A 29 -2.41 1.62 1.66
CA TYR A 29 -3.87 1.74 1.60
C TYR A 29 -4.42 2.37 2.88
N PRO A 30 -5.29 3.39 2.82
CA PRO A 30 -6.12 3.75 3.98
C PRO A 30 -6.86 2.53 4.54
N GLU A 31 -7.16 2.48 5.84
CA GLU A 31 -7.83 1.31 6.45
C GLU A 31 -9.24 1.05 5.89
N ASN A 32 -9.88 2.08 5.33
CA ASN A 32 -11.18 1.99 4.67
C ASN A 32 -11.09 1.78 3.14
N ALA A 33 -9.90 1.60 2.58
CA ALA A 33 -9.73 1.39 1.14
C ALA A 33 -9.99 -0.07 0.76
N THR A 34 -10.67 -0.27 -0.36
CA THR A 34 -10.89 -1.58 -0.99
C THR A 34 -9.89 -1.81 -2.12
N ALA A 35 -9.64 -3.07 -2.49
CA ALA A 35 -8.81 -3.41 -3.64
C ALA A 35 -9.33 -2.76 -4.93
N GLU A 36 -10.66 -2.70 -5.10
CA GLU A 36 -11.28 -2.03 -6.25
C GLU A 36 -10.99 -0.52 -6.26
N SER A 37 -11.12 0.17 -5.11
CA SER A 37 -10.81 1.59 -5.04
C SER A 37 -9.34 1.90 -5.33
N ALA A 38 -8.42 1.00 -4.92
CA ALA A 38 -7.01 1.11 -5.24
C ALA A 38 -6.73 0.89 -6.73
N ALA A 39 -7.33 -0.13 -7.34
CA ALA A 39 -7.23 -0.38 -8.78
C ALA A 39 -7.76 0.80 -9.61
N ILE A 40 -8.84 1.46 -9.18
CA ILE A 40 -9.34 2.68 -9.83
C ILE A 40 -8.28 3.79 -9.76
N VAL A 41 -7.66 4.01 -8.60
CA VAL A 41 -6.60 5.01 -8.47
C VAL A 41 -5.40 4.69 -9.35
N GLU A 42 -4.96 3.43 -9.36
CA GLU A 42 -3.86 2.98 -10.20
C GLU A 42 -4.12 3.27 -11.68
N ASN A 43 -5.31 2.95 -12.16
CA ASN A 43 -5.71 3.25 -13.54
C ASN A 43 -5.74 4.74 -13.85
N LEU A 44 -6.13 5.58 -12.88
CA LEU A 44 -6.24 7.03 -13.07
C LEU A 44 -4.88 7.73 -13.06
N ILE A 45 -3.94 7.28 -12.22
CA ILE A 45 -2.69 8.03 -11.98
C ILE A 45 -1.41 7.22 -12.18
N GLY A 46 -1.47 6.02 -12.73
CA GLY A 46 -0.30 5.14 -12.90
C GLY A 46 0.88 5.80 -13.61
N ASN A 47 0.62 6.58 -14.66
CA ASN A 47 1.66 7.36 -15.34
C ASN A 47 2.34 8.40 -14.42
N ILE A 48 1.60 9.01 -13.49
CA ILE A 48 2.15 9.93 -12.49
C ILE A 48 3.00 9.15 -11.49
N LEU A 49 2.60 7.94 -11.11
CA LEU A 49 3.37 7.09 -10.21
C LEU A 49 4.71 6.71 -10.82
N ASP A 50 4.73 6.34 -12.11
CA ASP A 50 5.97 6.09 -12.85
C ASP A 50 6.88 7.32 -12.82
N GLU A 51 6.33 8.52 -13.06
CA GLU A 51 7.11 9.76 -13.00
C GLU A 51 7.65 10.06 -11.59
N VAL A 52 6.89 9.76 -10.52
CA VAL A 52 7.35 9.92 -9.12
C VAL A 52 8.50 8.98 -8.80
N GLN A 53 8.42 7.73 -9.25
CA GLN A 53 9.50 6.76 -9.13
C GLN A 53 10.74 7.18 -9.93
N ASN A 54 10.59 8.06 -10.91
CA ASN A 54 11.67 8.66 -11.70
C ASN A 54 12.05 10.09 -11.25
N GLY A 55 11.59 10.53 -10.08
CA GLY A 55 12.05 11.77 -9.43
C GLY A 55 11.09 12.95 -9.51
N LEU A 56 9.85 12.78 -9.99
CA LEU A 56 8.84 13.84 -9.93
C LEU A 56 8.55 14.23 -8.46
N GLY A 57 8.53 15.54 -8.20
CA GLY A 57 8.26 16.07 -6.87
C GLY A 57 6.83 15.85 -6.39
N TYR A 58 6.66 15.62 -5.08
CA TYR A 58 5.36 15.35 -4.44
C TYR A 58 4.28 16.38 -4.78
N GLN A 59 4.58 17.69 -4.67
CA GLN A 59 3.58 18.74 -4.88
C GLN A 59 2.99 18.71 -6.31
N MET A 60 3.84 18.50 -7.31
CA MET A 60 3.42 18.45 -8.71
C MET A 60 2.62 17.17 -9.00
N ALA A 61 3.11 16.03 -8.52
CA ALA A 61 2.40 14.75 -8.63
C ALA A 61 1.02 14.81 -7.96
N SER A 62 0.96 15.32 -6.73
CA SER A 62 -0.26 15.48 -5.93
C SER A 62 -1.30 16.36 -6.64
N ALA A 63 -0.88 17.52 -7.17
CA ALA A 63 -1.76 18.44 -7.88
C ALA A 63 -2.37 17.82 -9.15
N ARG A 64 -1.54 17.10 -9.93
CA ARG A 64 -1.99 16.39 -11.14
C ARG A 64 -2.96 15.26 -10.79
N ALA A 65 -2.60 14.41 -9.83
CA ALA A 65 -3.43 13.30 -9.37
C ALA A 65 -4.80 13.78 -8.88
N ASN A 66 -4.85 14.82 -8.03
CA ASN A 66 -6.11 15.37 -7.54
C ASN A 66 -6.97 16.00 -8.65
N THR A 67 -6.35 16.54 -9.70
CA THR A 67 -7.09 17.06 -10.85
C THR A 67 -7.75 15.93 -11.65
N ILE A 68 -6.99 14.86 -11.91
CA ILE A 68 -7.52 13.68 -12.62
C ILE A 68 -8.63 13.01 -11.80
N ILE A 69 -8.42 12.77 -10.51
CA ILE A 69 -9.40 12.09 -9.65
C ILE A 69 -10.69 12.91 -9.53
N ARG A 70 -10.60 14.24 -9.31
CA ARG A 70 -11.80 15.08 -9.25
C ARG A 70 -12.59 15.05 -10.56
N LYS A 71 -11.89 15.11 -11.69
CA LYS A 71 -12.52 14.99 -13.01
C LYS A 71 -13.22 13.64 -13.17
N ALA A 72 -12.56 12.53 -12.86
CA ALA A 72 -13.12 11.19 -12.95
C ALA A 72 -14.38 11.02 -12.06
N VAL A 73 -14.37 11.59 -10.85
CA VAL A 73 -15.54 11.56 -9.94
C VAL A 73 -16.72 12.34 -10.53
N ILE A 74 -16.48 13.56 -11.05
CA ILE A 74 -17.52 14.39 -11.67
C ILE A 74 -18.09 13.70 -12.92
N ASP A 75 -17.21 13.08 -13.71
CA ASP A 75 -17.55 12.36 -14.94
C ASP A 75 -18.15 10.96 -14.66
N LYS A 76 -18.32 10.58 -13.38
CA LYS A 76 -18.88 9.30 -12.91
C LYS A 76 -18.11 8.06 -13.38
N GLN A 77 -16.79 8.20 -13.54
CA GLN A 77 -15.88 7.14 -14.02
C GLN A 77 -15.23 6.33 -12.88
N THR A 78 -15.71 6.49 -11.65
CA THR A 78 -15.08 5.93 -10.44
C THR A 78 -15.91 4.84 -9.77
N ASN A 79 -16.84 4.22 -10.49
CA ASN A 79 -17.76 3.21 -9.97
C ASN A 79 -18.45 3.59 -8.63
N GLY A 80 -18.83 4.87 -8.49
CA GLY A 80 -19.46 5.38 -7.27
C GLY A 80 -18.50 5.75 -6.13
N TYR A 81 -17.20 5.43 -6.22
CA TYR A 81 -16.22 5.89 -5.24
C TYR A 81 -16.02 7.40 -5.35
N GLY A 82 -16.15 8.08 -4.21
CA GLY A 82 -15.98 9.53 -4.12
C GLY A 82 -14.52 9.95 -3.98
N TYR A 83 -14.28 11.25 -4.18
CA TYR A 83 -12.96 11.87 -4.01
C TYR A 83 -12.34 11.59 -2.64
N GLY A 84 -13.15 11.56 -1.58
CA GLY A 84 -12.68 11.32 -0.21
C GLY A 84 -12.11 9.92 0.04
N ILE A 85 -12.35 8.95 -0.84
CA ILE A 85 -11.74 7.61 -0.77
C ILE A 85 -10.51 7.53 -1.70
N LEU A 86 -10.66 8.01 -2.93
CA LEU A 86 -9.64 7.86 -3.97
C LEU A 86 -8.43 8.78 -3.76
N SER A 87 -8.66 10.03 -3.31
CA SER A 87 -7.58 10.98 -3.09
C SER A 87 -6.61 10.48 -2.00
N PRO A 88 -7.05 10.02 -0.82
CA PRO A 88 -6.12 9.49 0.19
C PRO A 88 -5.25 8.34 -0.31
N ILE A 89 -5.79 7.39 -1.08
CA ILE A 89 -5.00 6.30 -1.70
C ILE A 89 -3.91 6.90 -2.59
N ALA A 90 -4.28 7.80 -3.49
CA ALA A 90 -3.34 8.47 -4.39
C ALA A 90 -2.24 9.24 -3.64
N GLN A 91 -2.60 10.01 -2.62
CA GLN A 91 -1.64 10.80 -1.86
C GLN A 91 -0.67 9.93 -1.07
N ASN A 92 -1.15 8.82 -0.50
CA ASN A 92 -0.32 7.89 0.25
C ASN A 92 0.73 7.23 -0.66
N VAL A 93 0.32 6.71 -1.83
CA VAL A 93 1.27 6.06 -2.75
C VAL A 93 2.27 7.05 -3.37
N ILE A 94 1.84 8.27 -3.71
CA ILE A 94 2.74 9.31 -4.22
C ILE A 94 3.80 9.66 -3.17
N ARG A 95 3.40 9.81 -1.90
CA ARG A 95 4.33 10.06 -0.80
C ARG A 95 5.29 8.88 -0.62
N TYR A 96 4.76 7.67 -0.63
CA TYR A 96 5.54 6.45 -0.47
C TYR A 96 6.64 6.31 -1.53
N TYR A 97 6.28 6.38 -2.81
CA TYR A 97 7.28 6.30 -3.89
C TYR A 97 8.27 7.46 -3.86
N ARG A 98 7.83 8.66 -3.46
CA ARG A 98 8.73 9.79 -3.31
C ARG A 98 9.75 9.58 -2.20
N ASP A 99 9.31 9.05 -1.05
CA ASP A 99 10.18 8.82 0.09
C ASP A 99 11.17 7.68 -0.18
N ILE A 100 10.74 6.62 -0.88
CA ILE A 100 11.64 5.54 -1.34
C ILE A 100 12.66 6.07 -2.35
N TYR A 101 12.24 6.86 -3.34
CA TYR A 101 13.16 7.46 -4.30
C TYR A 101 14.25 8.29 -3.59
N LEU A 102 13.88 9.02 -2.54
CA LEU A 102 14.80 9.88 -1.81
C LEU A 102 15.73 9.12 -0.86
N ARG A 103 15.28 8.01 -0.29
CA ARG A 103 15.98 7.29 0.79
C ARG A 103 15.83 5.77 0.65
N PRO A 104 16.26 5.16 -0.47
CA PRO A 104 16.02 3.74 -0.72
C PRO A 104 16.68 2.84 0.31
N ASP A 105 17.93 3.14 0.70
CA ASP A 105 18.70 2.35 1.67
C ASP A 105 18.06 2.36 3.06
N TYR A 106 17.51 3.52 3.48
CA TYR A 106 16.81 3.64 4.75
C TYR A 106 15.56 2.75 4.82
N TYR A 107 14.79 2.68 3.72
CA TYR A 107 13.62 1.82 3.65
C TYR A 107 14.00 0.33 3.68
N ALA A 108 15.09 -0.04 3.01
CA ALA A 108 15.60 -1.42 3.03
C ALA A 108 16.11 -1.82 4.42
N GLU A 109 16.84 -0.94 5.11
CA GLU A 109 17.30 -1.16 6.48
C GLU A 109 16.13 -1.26 7.46
N ALA A 110 15.16 -0.35 7.37
CA ALA A 110 13.97 -0.37 8.21
C ALA A 110 13.18 -1.67 8.02
N GLU A 111 13.02 -2.17 6.79
CA GLU A 111 12.35 -3.45 6.54
C GLU A 111 13.08 -4.61 7.23
N ASN A 112 14.42 -4.66 7.15
CA ASN A 112 15.21 -5.71 7.80
C ASN A 112 15.10 -5.64 9.33
N THR A 113 15.21 -4.45 9.90
CA THR A 113 15.09 -4.22 11.35
C THR A 113 13.72 -4.63 11.85
N VAL A 114 12.65 -4.21 11.17
CA VAL A 114 11.28 -4.57 11.54
C VAL A 114 11.06 -6.07 11.38
N ARG A 115 11.50 -6.68 10.27
CA ARG A 115 11.38 -8.12 10.05
C ARG A 115 11.99 -8.94 11.18
N ALA A 116 13.16 -8.54 11.68
CA ALA A 116 13.77 -9.20 12.83
C ALA A 116 12.95 -9.02 14.12
N LEU A 117 12.39 -7.83 14.35
CA LEU A 117 11.61 -7.50 15.54
C LEU A 117 10.26 -8.24 15.64
N ILE A 118 9.64 -8.54 14.49
CA ILE A 118 8.28 -9.10 14.42
C ILE A 118 8.22 -10.47 13.73
N ALA A 119 9.35 -11.19 13.63
CA ALA A 119 9.45 -12.45 12.88
C ALA A 119 8.42 -13.52 13.30
N ASP A 120 8.20 -13.69 14.60
CA ASP A 120 7.19 -14.59 15.16
C ASP A 120 5.76 -14.13 14.84
N LEU A 121 5.49 -12.82 14.83
CA LEU A 121 4.19 -12.26 14.48
C LEU A 121 3.86 -12.44 12.99
N ILE A 122 4.86 -12.39 12.12
CA ILE A 122 4.69 -12.75 10.70
C ILE A 122 4.21 -14.21 10.60
N ILE A 123 4.84 -15.13 11.34
CA ILE A 123 4.43 -16.54 11.38
C ILE A 123 3.03 -16.71 11.99
N GLU A 124 2.65 -15.94 13.02
CA GLU A 124 1.30 -15.95 13.58
C GLU A 124 0.25 -15.65 12.49
N VAL A 125 0.49 -14.62 11.67
CA VAL A 125 -0.42 -14.22 10.58
C VAL A 125 -0.41 -15.24 9.44
N GLU A 126 0.74 -15.78 9.05
CA GLU A 126 0.83 -16.86 8.05
C GLU A 126 0.01 -18.10 8.48
N ASN A 127 -0.08 -18.35 9.80
CA ASN A 127 -0.89 -19.43 10.37
C ASN A 127 -2.38 -19.07 10.58
N GLY A 128 -2.83 -17.92 10.08
CA GLY A 128 -4.24 -17.52 10.11
C GLY A 128 -4.68 -16.75 11.37
N SER A 129 -3.74 -16.20 12.15
CA SER A 129 -4.10 -15.29 13.25
C SER A 129 -4.73 -13.99 12.72
N ASP A 130 -5.60 -13.39 13.53
CA ASP A 130 -6.25 -12.12 13.18
C ASP A 130 -5.23 -11.01 12.94
N TYR A 131 -5.28 -10.44 11.73
CA TYR A 131 -4.31 -9.45 11.27
C TYR A 131 -4.32 -8.17 12.12
N GLU A 132 -5.49 -7.66 12.50
CA GLU A 132 -5.60 -6.41 13.26
C GLU A 132 -4.97 -6.57 14.65
N THR A 133 -5.27 -7.68 15.33
CA THR A 133 -4.67 -8.05 16.61
C THR A 133 -3.14 -8.17 16.50
N VAL A 134 -2.64 -8.85 15.47
CA VAL A 134 -1.18 -9.01 15.29
C VAL A 134 -0.50 -7.70 14.91
N LYS A 135 -1.15 -6.86 14.10
CA LYS A 135 -0.65 -5.51 13.76
C LYS A 135 -0.48 -4.65 15.01
N GLU A 136 -1.43 -4.68 15.93
CA GLU A 136 -1.32 -3.94 17.20
C GLU A 136 -0.17 -4.45 18.07
N LYS A 137 0.04 -5.77 18.15
CA LYS A 137 1.23 -6.35 18.82
C LYS A 137 2.53 -5.87 18.17
N ALA A 138 2.60 -5.90 16.84
CA ALA A 138 3.78 -5.45 16.08
C ALA A 138 4.08 -3.97 16.34
N TYR A 139 3.06 -3.11 16.30
CA TYR A 139 3.22 -1.68 16.59
C TYR A 139 3.69 -1.45 18.02
N THR A 140 3.12 -2.18 18.99
CA THR A 140 3.56 -2.11 20.39
C THR A 140 5.03 -2.44 20.54
N ARG A 141 5.53 -3.51 19.88
CA ARG A 141 6.96 -3.85 19.88
C ARG A 141 7.84 -2.77 19.25
N ILE A 142 7.37 -2.14 18.17
CA ILE A 142 8.08 -1.02 17.54
C ILE A 142 8.20 0.16 18.51
N TYR A 143 7.11 0.57 19.15
CA TYR A 143 7.16 1.62 20.17
C TYR A 143 8.08 1.23 21.35
N GLN A 144 8.04 -0.04 21.77
CA GLN A 144 8.92 -0.56 22.83
C GLN A 144 10.40 -0.57 22.46
N SER A 145 10.74 -0.58 21.17
CA SER A 145 12.14 -0.44 20.72
C SER A 145 12.71 0.96 21.02
N ALA A 146 11.86 1.99 21.09
CA ALA A 146 12.23 3.35 21.49
C ALA A 146 12.07 3.57 23.00
N ASN A 147 11.02 2.99 23.60
CA ASN A 147 10.78 3.04 25.03
C ASN A 147 10.29 1.68 25.57
N PRO A 148 11.15 0.87 26.20
CA PRO A 148 10.77 -0.45 26.73
C PRO A 148 9.65 -0.44 27.76
N SER A 149 9.36 0.70 28.41
CA SER A 149 8.26 0.82 29.38
C SER A 149 6.90 1.11 28.73
N TYR A 150 6.85 1.34 27.42
CA TYR A 150 5.61 1.68 26.73
C TYR A 150 4.56 0.59 26.89
N ASN A 151 3.37 1.01 27.31
CA ASN A 151 2.19 0.18 27.51
C ASN A 151 0.96 0.88 26.92
N PRO A 152 0.40 0.40 25.80
CA PRO A 152 -0.73 1.05 25.14
C PRO A 152 -1.98 1.18 26.03
N GLU A 153 -2.18 0.29 27.01
CA GLU A 153 -3.33 0.34 27.93
C GLU A 153 -3.28 1.55 28.87
N VAL A 154 -2.08 2.05 29.16
CA VAL A 154 -1.85 3.18 30.07
C VAL A 154 -1.56 4.45 29.27
N ASP A 155 -0.74 4.33 28.23
CA ASP A 155 -0.19 5.46 27.48
C ASP A 155 -1.14 5.97 26.39
N ARG A 156 -2.21 5.22 26.07
CA ARG A 156 -3.30 5.65 25.16
C ARG A 156 -4.60 5.93 25.89
N THR A 157 -4.51 6.48 27.10
CA THR A 157 -5.70 6.92 27.85
C THR A 157 -6.15 8.32 27.43
N GLY A 158 -7.47 8.52 27.32
CA GLY A 158 -8.06 9.81 26.92
C GLY A 158 -7.99 10.10 25.42
N ASP A 159 -8.10 11.37 25.06
CA ASP A 159 -8.07 11.81 23.66
C ASP A 159 -6.70 11.60 23.02
N PHE A 160 -6.68 11.28 21.73
CA PHE A 160 -5.47 10.93 20.98
C PHE A 160 -4.35 11.99 21.05
N CYS A 161 -4.71 13.26 21.27
CA CYS A 161 -3.75 14.36 21.37
C CYS A 161 -2.95 14.36 22.69
N TYR A 162 -3.34 13.54 23.67
CA TYR A 162 -2.65 13.38 24.95
C TYR A 162 -1.95 12.04 25.12
N TRP A 163 -1.98 11.17 24.11
CA TRP A 163 -1.32 9.87 24.19
C TRP A 163 0.20 10.04 24.28
N ASP A 164 0.83 9.30 25.20
CA ASP A 164 2.28 9.30 25.40
C ASP A 164 2.93 8.26 24.50
N ILE A 165 2.92 8.53 23.20
CA ILE A 165 3.44 7.62 22.17
C ILE A 165 4.94 7.85 21.98
N PRO A 166 5.79 6.80 22.12
CA PRO A 166 7.21 6.90 21.85
C PRO A 166 7.48 7.39 20.42
N PRO A 167 8.47 8.27 20.22
CA PRO A 167 8.79 8.83 18.91
C PRO A 167 9.48 7.77 18.04
N VAL A 168 8.70 7.08 17.20
CA VAL A 168 9.20 6.17 16.17
C VAL A 168 8.91 6.74 14.79
N ASP A 169 9.79 6.47 13.82
CA ASP A 169 9.54 6.84 12.43
C ASP A 169 8.37 6.00 11.88
N SER A 170 7.42 6.65 11.20
CA SER A 170 6.28 6.00 10.57
C SER A 170 6.71 4.96 9.51
N VAL A 171 7.93 5.07 8.96
CA VAL A 171 8.51 4.05 8.09
C VAL A 171 8.55 2.68 8.78
N MET A 172 8.88 2.61 10.08
CA MET A 172 8.90 1.33 10.79
C MET A 172 7.51 0.68 10.86
N LEU A 173 6.48 1.47 11.17
CA LEU A 173 5.09 1.01 11.22
C LEU A 173 4.59 0.55 9.85
N MET A 174 4.96 1.29 8.79
CA MET A 174 4.62 0.94 7.42
C MET A 174 5.31 -0.36 6.96
N GLN A 175 6.59 -0.57 7.32
CA GLN A 175 7.28 -1.82 7.01
C GLN A 175 6.67 -3.01 7.75
N ALA A 176 6.22 -2.83 8.99
CA ALA A 176 5.47 -3.87 9.69
C ALA A 176 4.17 -4.22 8.94
N ARG A 177 3.44 -3.20 8.50
CA ARG A 177 2.22 -3.38 7.71
C ARG A 177 2.47 -4.14 6.42
N LYS A 178 3.54 -3.79 5.69
CA LYS A 178 3.98 -4.49 4.47
C LYS A 178 4.26 -5.97 4.74
N LEU A 179 5.09 -6.25 5.75
CA LEU A 179 5.48 -7.62 6.11
C LEU A 179 4.28 -8.48 6.52
N LEU A 180 3.39 -7.95 7.37
CA LEU A 180 2.21 -8.67 7.83
C LEU A 180 1.18 -8.89 6.72
N LYS A 181 0.92 -7.89 5.86
CA LYS A 181 -0.03 -8.07 4.74
C LYS A 181 0.49 -9.06 3.70
N ASN A 182 1.78 -9.05 3.40
CA ASN A 182 2.39 -10.00 2.49
C ASN A 182 2.37 -11.44 3.02
N ALA A 183 2.30 -11.63 4.34
CA ALA A 183 2.13 -12.95 4.96
C ALA A 183 0.72 -13.53 4.75
N ILE A 184 -0.31 -12.69 4.60
CA ILE A 184 -1.70 -13.12 4.39
C ILE A 184 -1.95 -13.59 2.95
N ILE A 185 -1.26 -12.97 1.99
CA ILE A 185 -1.53 -13.14 0.55
C ILE A 185 -0.85 -14.40 -0.03
N LYS A 186 0.06 -15.04 0.72
CA LYS A 186 0.73 -16.29 0.31
C LYS A 186 -0.16 -17.52 0.48
#